data_AF-A0A2M8Q729-F1
#
_entry.id   AF-A0A2M8Q729-F1
#
_cell.length_a   1.000
_cell.length_b   1.000
_cell.length_c   1.000
_cell.angle_alpha   90.00
_cell.angle_beta   90.00
_cell.angle_gamma   90.00
#
_symmetry.space_group_name_H-M   'P 1'
#
loop_
_entity.id
_entity.type
_entity.pdbx_description
1 polymer ?
#
loop_
_entity_poly.entity_id
_entity_poly.type
_entity_poly.pdbx_seq_one_letter_code
_entity_poly.pdbx_strand_id
1 'polypeptide(L)'
;RIFTDYRQCLEATQPDFVILCPATATHGLWVERVAPYGVHILVEKPFAASLAEADRMIAAVAATGKQMVINWPLAWYPPHVTTKRLIDEGVIGEVIEVHYYDGNRGPLYHLADKVEVAPEEAERRKRESWFYRRDMGGGS
;
A
#
# COMPACT_ATOMS: atom_id res chain seq x y z
N ARG A 1 10.79 -9.20 17.82
CA ARG A 1 11.45 -10.43 17.31
C ARG A 1 11.63 -10.24 15.80
N ILE A 2 12.72 -10.73 15.23
CA ILE A 2 12.97 -10.63 13.78
C ILE A 2 13.05 -12.06 13.23
N PHE A 3 12.41 -12.29 12.09
CA PHE A 3 12.36 -13.57 11.41
C PHE A 3 12.83 -13.41 9.97
N THR A 4 13.51 -14.43 9.44
CA THR A 4 13.93 -14.49 8.03
C THR A 4 13.08 -15.46 7.20
N ASP A 5 12.22 -16.26 7.85
CA ASP A 5 11.17 -17.07 7.21
C ASP A 5 9.80 -16.61 7.73
N TYR A 6 8.91 -16.24 6.81
CA TYR A 6 7.58 -15.74 7.13
C TYR A 6 6.69 -16.81 7.79
N ARG A 7 6.86 -18.09 7.44
CA ARG A 7 6.08 -19.20 8.01
C ARG A 7 6.41 -19.35 9.48
N GLN A 8 7.70 -19.36 9.82
CA GLN A 8 8.14 -19.38 11.21
C GLN A 8 7.62 -18.17 11.99
N CYS A 9 7.62 -16.98 11.39
CA CYS A 9 7.04 -15.80 11.99
C CYS A 9 5.56 -16.02 12.34
N LEU A 10 4.74 -16.45 11.38
CA LEU A 10 3.30 -16.63 11.54
C LEU A 10 2.97 -17.76 12.51
N GLU A 11 3.63 -18.90 12.42
CA GLU A 11 3.40 -20.07 13.28
C GLU A 11 3.82 -19.80 14.73
N ALA A 12 4.94 -19.11 14.95
CA ALA A 12 5.45 -18.84 16.29
C ALA A 12 4.77 -17.66 16.99
N THR A 13 4.13 -16.76 16.25
CA THR A 13 3.49 -15.56 16.82
C THR A 13 1.97 -15.59 16.77
N GLN A 14 1.37 -16.36 15.85
CA GLN A 14 -0.08 -16.49 15.65
C GLN A 14 -0.80 -15.13 15.71
N PRO A 15 -0.43 -14.19 14.83
CA PRO A 15 -0.92 -12.82 14.95
C PRO A 15 -2.39 -12.71 14.52
N ASP A 16 -3.12 -11.77 15.11
CA ASP A 16 -4.48 -11.43 14.64
C ASP A 16 -4.46 -10.72 13.27
N PHE A 17 -3.39 -9.97 13.00
CA PHE A 17 -3.24 -9.12 11.82
C PHE A 17 -1.82 -9.13 11.24
N VAL A 18 -1.72 -9.06 9.91
CA VAL A 18 -0.46 -8.94 9.18
C VAL A 18 -0.45 -7.68 8.31
N ILE A 19 0.61 -6.90 8.40
CA ILE A 19 0.86 -5.74 7.55
C ILE A 19 1.85 -6.13 6.45
N LEU A 20 1.42 -6.06 5.19
CA LEU A 20 2.22 -6.37 4.02
C LEU A 20 2.70 -5.09 3.33
N CYS A 21 4.00 -4.83 3.40
CA CYS A 21 4.68 -3.75 2.66
C CYS A 21 5.73 -4.24 1.63
N PRO A 22 5.47 -5.29 0.82
CA PRO A 22 6.43 -5.75 -0.19
C PRO A 22 6.43 -4.82 -1.42
N ALA A 23 7.24 -5.13 -2.43
CA ALA A 23 7.16 -4.44 -3.72
C ALA A 23 5.78 -4.70 -4.37
N THR A 24 5.24 -3.69 -5.06
CA THR A 24 3.87 -3.70 -5.59
C THR A 24 3.54 -4.93 -6.43
N ALA A 25 4.42 -5.36 -7.33
CA ALA A 25 4.19 -6.54 -8.18
C ALA A 25 4.10 -7.88 -7.42
N THR A 26 4.36 -7.87 -6.11
CA THR A 26 4.32 -9.07 -5.27
C THR A 26 3.23 -9.01 -4.20
N HIS A 27 2.37 -7.99 -4.22
CA HIS A 27 1.26 -7.88 -3.26
C HIS A 27 0.36 -9.13 -3.31
N GLY A 28 -0.04 -9.58 -4.51
CA GLY A 28 -0.88 -10.76 -4.67
C GLY A 28 -0.22 -12.02 -4.13
N LEU A 29 1.04 -12.23 -4.48
CA LEU A 29 1.84 -13.35 -3.98
C LEU A 29 1.85 -13.41 -2.44
N TRP A 30 2.03 -12.27 -1.78
CA TRP A 30 2.12 -12.24 -0.32
C TRP A 30 0.76 -12.41 0.35
N VAL A 31 -0.31 -11.84 -0.20
CA VAL A 31 -1.67 -12.08 0.29
C VAL A 31 -2.03 -13.57 0.17
N GLU A 32 -1.79 -14.19 -0.98
CA GLU A 32 -2.08 -15.62 -1.20
C GLU A 32 -1.26 -16.53 -0.26
N ARG A 33 -0.05 -16.13 0.13
CA ARG A 33 0.78 -16.87 1.11
C ARG A 33 0.31 -16.72 2.55
N VAL A 34 -0.22 -15.56 2.91
CA VAL A 34 -0.57 -15.21 4.30
C VAL A 34 -2.02 -15.53 4.63
N ALA A 35 -2.94 -15.37 3.68
CA ALA A 35 -4.37 -15.62 3.88
C ALA A 35 -4.68 -17.02 4.47
N PRO A 36 -4.02 -18.12 4.04
CA PRO A 36 -4.27 -19.46 4.60
C PRO A 36 -4.03 -19.60 6.11
N TYR A 37 -3.29 -18.67 6.74
CA TYR A 37 -3.08 -18.65 8.19
C TYR A 37 -4.28 -18.07 8.97
N GLY A 38 -5.35 -17.63 8.29
CA GLY A 38 -6.58 -17.18 8.95
C GLY A 38 -6.44 -15.86 9.70
N VAL A 39 -5.63 -14.94 9.16
CA VAL A 39 -5.34 -13.63 9.75
C VAL A 39 -6.01 -12.51 8.97
N HIS A 40 -6.29 -11.38 9.64
CA HIS A 40 -6.66 -10.15 8.94
C HIS A 40 -5.41 -9.55 8.25
N ILE A 41 -5.58 -8.85 7.13
CA ILE A 41 -4.44 -8.36 6.32
C ILE A 41 -4.55 -6.85 6.03
N LEU A 42 -3.49 -6.08 6.28
CA LEU A 42 -3.25 -4.78 5.63
C LEU A 42 -2.35 -5.01 4.44
N VAL A 43 -2.64 -4.40 3.31
CA VAL A 43 -1.68 -4.30 2.21
C VAL A 43 -1.36 -2.82 2.00
N GLU A 44 -0.08 -2.48 1.87
CA GLU A 44 0.31 -1.14 1.42
C GLU A 44 -0.31 -0.79 0.07
N LYS A 45 -0.44 0.51 -0.22
CA LYS A 45 -0.87 0.97 -1.54
C LYS A 45 0.30 0.88 -2.54
N PRO A 46 0.01 0.74 -3.85
CA PRO A 46 -1.30 0.51 -4.46
C PRO A 46 -1.78 -0.93 -4.21
N PHE A 47 -3.10 -1.15 -4.31
CA PHE A 47 -3.71 -2.44 -3.96
C PHE A 47 -3.02 -3.64 -4.66
N ALA A 48 -2.97 -3.64 -5.99
CA ALA A 48 -2.38 -4.70 -6.80
C ALA A 48 -1.78 -4.14 -8.09
N ALA A 49 -0.96 -4.92 -8.80
CA ALA A 49 -0.39 -4.53 -10.09
C ALA A 49 -1.35 -4.73 -11.28
N SER A 50 -2.46 -5.46 -11.09
CA SER A 50 -3.52 -5.63 -12.09
C SER A 50 -4.87 -5.96 -11.44
N LEU A 51 -5.97 -5.75 -12.17
CA LEU A 51 -7.31 -6.14 -11.71
C LEU A 51 -7.42 -7.65 -11.46
N ALA A 52 -6.86 -8.47 -12.34
CA ALA A 52 -6.86 -9.92 -12.18
C ALA A 52 -6.10 -10.37 -10.92
N GLU A 53 -5.04 -9.64 -10.51
CA GLU A 53 -4.35 -9.89 -9.25
C GLU A 53 -5.19 -9.45 -8.05
N ALA A 54 -5.82 -8.27 -8.12
CA ALA A 54 -6.76 -7.80 -7.10
C ALA A 54 -7.90 -8.81 -6.85
N ASP A 55 -8.49 -9.38 -7.90
CA ASP A 55 -9.55 -10.38 -7.80
C ASP A 55 -9.08 -11.64 -7.06
N ARG A 56 -7.86 -12.11 -7.35
CA ARG A 56 -7.28 -13.27 -6.64
C ARG A 56 -7.03 -12.98 -5.17
N MET A 57 -6.52 -11.78 -4.85
CA MET A 57 -6.30 -11.35 -3.47
C MET A 57 -7.61 -11.32 -2.66
N ILE A 58 -8.68 -10.78 -3.25
CA ILE A 58 -10.02 -10.75 -2.65
C ILE A 58 -10.50 -12.17 -2.40
N ALA A 59 -10.43 -13.05 -3.41
CA ALA A 59 -10.88 -14.43 -3.29
C ALA A 59 -10.10 -15.20 -2.21
N ALA A 60 -8.78 -15.04 -2.15
CA ALA A 60 -7.91 -15.71 -1.19
C ALA A 60 -8.29 -15.36 0.27
N VAL A 61 -8.56 -14.08 0.54
CA VAL A 61 -8.95 -13.64 1.89
C VAL A 61 -10.41 -13.98 2.19
N ALA A 62 -11.32 -13.81 1.24
CA ALA A 62 -12.74 -14.12 1.43
C ALA A 62 -12.98 -15.58 1.84
N ALA A 63 -12.20 -16.52 1.29
CA ALA A 63 -12.26 -17.94 1.63
C ALA A 63 -11.97 -18.25 3.12
N THR A 64 -11.39 -17.31 3.86
CA THR A 64 -10.98 -17.49 5.27
C THR A 64 -11.96 -16.88 6.27
N GLY A 65 -12.92 -16.08 5.80
CA GLY A 65 -13.79 -15.25 6.66
C GLY A 65 -13.07 -14.06 7.31
N LYS A 66 -11.83 -13.77 6.94
CA LYS A 66 -11.05 -12.62 7.43
C LYS A 66 -11.25 -11.40 6.54
N GLN A 67 -10.72 -10.26 6.98
CA GLN A 67 -10.80 -8.99 6.26
C GLN A 67 -9.43 -8.59 5.73
N MET A 68 -9.44 -7.95 4.56
CA MET A 68 -8.29 -7.26 3.99
C MET A 68 -8.60 -5.78 3.85
N VAL A 69 -7.65 -4.94 4.25
CA VAL A 69 -7.73 -3.48 4.12
C VAL A 69 -6.52 -2.98 3.35
N ILE A 70 -6.71 -2.00 2.48
CA ILE A 70 -5.62 -1.33 1.77
C ILE A 70 -5.22 -0.09 2.56
N ASN A 71 -3.92 0.11 2.78
CA ASN A 71 -3.43 1.32 3.44
C ASN A 71 -3.64 2.53 2.54
N TRP A 72 -4.75 3.24 2.73
CA TRP A 72 -5.09 4.42 1.97
C TRP A 72 -5.09 5.66 2.87
N PRO A 73 -3.92 6.20 3.25
CA PRO A 73 -3.79 7.23 4.27
C PRO A 73 -4.66 8.48 4.00
N LEU A 74 -4.87 8.82 2.73
CA LEU A 74 -5.68 9.95 2.31
C LEU A 74 -7.17 9.81 2.67
N ALA A 75 -7.66 8.60 2.95
CA ALA A 75 -9.03 8.38 3.43
C ALA A 75 -9.25 8.91 4.85
N TRP A 76 -8.17 9.06 5.63
CA TRP A 76 -8.22 9.59 7.00
C TRP A 76 -7.65 11.01 7.13
N TYR A 77 -7.30 11.66 6.01
CA TYR A 77 -6.74 13.00 6.05
C TYR A 77 -7.84 14.01 6.47
N PRO A 78 -7.70 14.75 7.59
CA PRO A 78 -8.80 15.54 8.15
C PRO A 78 -9.43 16.55 7.18
N PRO A 79 -8.67 17.24 6.30
CA PRO A 79 -9.27 18.09 5.27
C PRO A 79 -10.16 17.31 4.31
N HIS A 80 -9.75 16.13 3.83
CA HIS A 80 -10.57 15.32 2.93
C HIS A 80 -11.85 14.81 3.59
N VAL A 81 -11.76 14.35 4.85
CA VAL A 81 -12.91 13.91 5.63
C VAL A 81 -13.90 15.07 5.83
N THR A 82 -13.39 16.26 6.15
CA THR A 82 -14.22 17.47 6.31
C THR A 82 -14.87 17.87 4.99
N THR A 83 -14.13 17.90 3.89
CA THR A 83 -14.66 18.20 2.56
C THR A 83 -15.76 17.23 2.17
N LYS A 84 -15.55 15.92 2.34
CA LYS A 84 -16.57 14.89 2.06
C LYS A 84 -17.84 15.11 2.89
N ARG A 85 -17.68 15.39 4.19
CA ARG A 85 -18.82 15.66 5.08
C ARG A 85 -19.62 16.89 4.65
N LEU A 86 -18.95 18.01 4.31
CA LEU A 86 -19.63 19.24 3.87
C LEU A 86 -20.37 19.05 2.54
N ILE A 87 -19.83 18.23 1.64
CA ILE A 87 -20.49 17.83 0.40
C ILE A 87 -21.74 16.99 0.72
N ASP A 88 -21.62 15.97 1.57
CA ASP A 88 -22.73 15.08 1.94
C ASP A 88 -23.86 15.82 2.68
N GLU A 89 -23.52 16.83 3.47
CA GLU A 89 -24.46 17.72 4.16
C GLU A 89 -25.12 18.75 3.21
N GLY A 90 -24.69 18.83 1.95
CA GLY A 90 -25.23 19.75 0.95
C GLY A 90 -24.83 21.22 1.15
N VAL A 91 -23.81 21.49 1.97
CA VAL A 91 -23.41 22.86 2.38
C VAL A 91 -23.01 23.73 1.18
N ILE A 92 -22.46 23.13 0.13
CA ILE A 92 -22.02 23.83 -1.08
C ILE A 92 -22.95 23.64 -2.29
N GLY A 93 -24.09 22.96 -2.11
CA GLY A 93 -24.97 22.58 -3.22
C GLY A 93 -24.40 21.43 -4.07
N GLU A 94 -24.68 21.44 -5.37
CA GLU A 94 -24.19 20.43 -6.31
C GLU A 94 -22.69 20.63 -6.59
N VAL A 95 -21.91 19.56 -6.50
CA VAL A 95 -20.49 19.59 -6.87
C VAL A 95 -20.37 19.62 -8.38
N ILE A 96 -19.87 20.74 -8.93
CA ILE A 96 -19.69 20.92 -10.38
C ILE A 96 -18.29 20.49 -10.83
N GLU A 97 -17.27 20.74 -10.00
CA GLU A 97 -15.86 20.53 -10.38
C GLU A 97 -14.98 20.25 -9.15
N VAL A 98 -13.92 19.45 -9.34
CA VAL A 98 -12.90 19.15 -8.32
C VAL A 98 -11.52 19.38 -8.91
N HIS A 99 -10.73 20.25 -8.29
CA HIS A 99 -9.32 20.46 -8.62
C HIS A 99 -8.45 19.81 -7.53
N TYR A 100 -7.48 18.99 -7.95
CA TYR A 100 -6.57 18.30 -7.05
C TYR A 100 -5.14 18.42 -7.55
N TYR A 101 -4.26 18.88 -6.67
CA TYR A 101 -2.83 19.03 -6.94
C TYR A 101 -2.06 18.25 -5.88
N ASP A 102 -1.38 17.20 -6.31
CA ASP A 102 -0.49 16.42 -5.46
C ASP A 102 0.75 16.00 -6.27
N GLY A 103 1.82 15.69 -5.57
CA GLY A 103 3.07 15.29 -6.18
C GLY A 103 4.10 14.90 -5.14
N ASN A 104 4.90 13.89 -5.47
CA ASN A 104 6.11 13.58 -4.73
C ASN A 104 7.32 13.64 -5.68
N ARG A 105 8.51 13.91 -5.13
CA ARG A 105 9.78 14.00 -5.89
C ARG A 105 10.50 12.65 -6.05
N GLY A 106 9.82 11.56 -5.74
CA GLY A 106 10.32 10.19 -5.75
C GLY A 106 10.87 9.74 -4.38
N PRO A 107 10.96 8.43 -4.14
CA PRO A 107 11.40 7.85 -2.86
C PRO A 107 12.90 8.00 -2.58
N LEU A 108 13.68 8.49 -3.54
CA LEU A 108 15.13 8.73 -3.38
C LEU A 108 15.50 10.20 -3.30
N TYR A 109 14.54 11.12 -3.48
CA TYR A 109 14.78 12.54 -3.23
C TYR A 109 14.82 12.82 -1.73
N HIS A 110 14.00 12.11 -0.94
CA HIS A 110 14.07 12.06 0.50
C HIS A 110 13.96 10.61 0.98
N LEU A 111 14.75 10.22 1.97
CA LEU A 111 14.56 8.94 2.65
C LEU A 111 13.28 8.93 3.50
N ALA A 112 12.94 7.78 4.08
CA ALA A 112 11.77 7.62 4.94
C ALA A 112 11.68 8.68 6.05
N ASP A 113 12.83 9.15 6.56
CA ASP A 113 12.94 10.18 7.60
C ASP A 113 12.99 11.62 7.05
N LYS A 114 12.59 11.82 5.79
CA LYS A 114 12.69 13.10 5.05
C LYS A 114 14.11 13.66 4.94
N VAL A 115 15.12 12.82 5.14
CA VAL A 115 16.52 13.19 4.91
C VAL A 115 16.74 13.31 3.41
N GLU A 116 17.08 14.50 2.96
CA GLU A 116 17.41 14.74 1.55
C GLU A 116 18.73 14.04 1.18
N VAL A 117 18.74 13.49 -0.03
CA VAL A 117 19.89 12.75 -0.56
C VAL A 117 20.55 13.57 -1.66
N ALA A 118 21.88 13.59 -1.70
CA ALA A 118 22.61 14.23 -2.79
C ALA A 118 22.16 13.63 -4.15
N PRO A 119 21.99 14.44 -5.22
CA PRO A 119 21.50 13.95 -6.50
C PRO A 119 22.29 12.74 -7.05
N GLU A 120 23.61 12.74 -6.91
CA GLU A 120 24.48 11.67 -7.40
C GLU A 120 24.26 10.36 -6.63
N GLU A 121 24.00 10.47 -5.33
CA GLU A 121 23.67 9.34 -4.46
C GLU A 121 22.31 8.76 -4.81
N ALA A 122 21.31 9.62 -5.04
CA ALA A 122 19.99 9.21 -5.48
C ALA A 122 20.08 8.45 -6.81
N GLU A 123 20.81 8.96 -7.80
CA GLU A 123 21.02 8.28 -9.09
C GLU A 123 21.70 6.91 -8.93
N ARG A 124 22.71 6.80 -8.06
CA ARG A 124 23.38 5.51 -7.83
C ARG A 124 22.40 4.47 -7.28
N ARG A 125 21.57 4.87 -6.32
CA ARG A 125 20.62 3.98 -5.62
C ARG A 125 19.39 3.59 -6.44
N LYS A 126 19.08 4.29 -7.54
CA LYS A 126 17.97 3.92 -8.42
C LYS A 126 18.06 2.48 -8.92
N ARG A 127 19.28 2.00 -9.22
CA ARG A 127 19.53 0.65 -9.75
C ARG A 127 19.17 -0.48 -8.77
N GLU A 128 19.25 -0.18 -7.47
CA GLU A 128 18.97 -1.14 -6.39
C GLU A 128 17.50 -1.13 -5.97
N SER A 129 16.79 -0.04 -6.25
CA SER A 129 15.41 0.15 -5.81
C SER A 129 14.41 -0.50 -6.75
N TRP A 130 13.48 -1.27 -6.19
CA TRP A 130 12.36 -1.85 -6.92
C TRP A 130 11.48 -0.77 -7.58
N PHE A 131 11.45 0.44 -7.02
CA PHE A 131 10.59 1.53 -7.50
C PHE A 131 10.91 1.97 -8.94
N TYR A 132 12.16 1.80 -9.38
CA TYR A 132 12.60 2.12 -10.74
C TYR A 132 12.64 0.89 -11.67
N ARG A 133 12.07 -0.23 -11.21
CA ARG A 133 11.99 -1.49 -11.96
C ARG A 133 10.56 -1.79 -12.34
N ARG A 134 10.26 -1.70 -13.64
CA ARG A 134 8.91 -1.94 -14.19
C ARG A 134 8.35 -3.32 -13.85
N ASP A 135 9.20 -4.34 -13.88
CA ASP A 135 8.84 -5.73 -13.55
C ASP A 135 8.50 -5.93 -12.07
N MET A 136 8.91 -5.01 -11.20
CA MET A 136 8.61 -5.02 -9.77
C MET A 136 7.40 -4.14 -9.39
N GLY A 137 6.67 -3.63 -10.41
CA GLY A 137 5.55 -2.70 -10.20
C GLY A 137 6.01 -1.27 -9.96
N GLY A 138 7.29 -0.97 -10.21
CA GLY A 138 7.82 0.38 -10.29
C GLY A 138 7.39 1.08 -11.58
N GLY A 139 7.47 2.41 -11.58
CA GLY A 139 7.01 3.23 -12.69
C GLY A 139 7.06 4.70 -12.32
N SER A 140 8.26 5.29 -12.43
CA SER A 140 8.43 6.72 -12.74
C SER A 140 8.50 6.88 -14.24
#